data_AF-A0A4Y7U3X3-F1
#
_entry.id   AF-A0A4Y7U3X3-F1
#
_cell.length_a   1.000
_cell.length_b   1.000
_cell.length_c   1.000
_cell.angle_alpha   90.00
_cell.angle_beta   90.00
_cell.angle_gamma   90.00
#
_symmetry.space_group_name_H-M   'P 1'
#
loop_
_entity.id
_entity.type
_entity.pdbx_description
1 polymer ?
#
loop_
_entity_poly.entity_id
_entity_poly.type
_entity_poly.pdbx_seq_one_letter_code
_entity_poly.pdbx_strand_id
1 'polypeptide(L)'
;FYKFPTVRIFENWYKKVPDNFLFSVKAPKEITHIKKFSDCETLLSDFYTICETGLQHKLGPILFQLPPSYDFSEEKLQNIIKSLDTKFMNVIEFRNKSWWNQQVWDTLAQNKITFCSVSY
;
A
#
# COMPACT_ATOMS: atom_id res chain seq x y z
N PHE A 1 5.44 -9.11 -0.36
CA PHE A 1 6.37 -8.68 0.72
C PHE A 1 7.84 -8.95 0.38
N TYR A 2 8.34 -10.21 0.41
CA TYR A 2 9.79 -10.49 0.17
C TYR A 2 10.23 -10.41 -1.31
N LYS A 3 9.31 -10.69 -2.23
CA LYS A 3 9.53 -10.64 -3.67
C LYS A 3 8.55 -9.67 -4.32
N PHE A 4 9.00 -9.05 -5.41
CA PHE A 4 8.10 -8.34 -6.31
C PHE A 4 7.19 -9.37 -6.99
N PRO A 5 5.86 -9.16 -7.00
CA PRO A 5 4.94 -10.13 -7.60
C PRO A 5 5.11 -10.16 -9.12
N THR A 6 4.56 -11.20 -9.75
CA THR A 6 4.39 -11.27 -11.20
C THR A 6 2.92 -11.48 -11.52
N VAL A 7 2.49 -10.99 -12.69
CA VAL A 7 1.11 -11.14 -13.16
C VAL A 7 0.68 -12.61 -13.11
N ARG A 8 1.53 -13.52 -13.61
CA ARG A 8 1.28 -14.97 -13.62
C ARG A 8 0.95 -15.55 -12.24
N ILE A 9 1.61 -15.08 -11.17
CA ILE A 9 1.33 -15.57 -9.81
C ILE A 9 -0.07 -15.16 -9.38
N PHE A 10 -0.44 -13.90 -9.63
CA PHE A 10 -1.76 -13.37 -9.28
C PHE A 10 -2.88 -13.97 -10.13
N GLU A 11 -2.69 -14.16 -11.44
CA GLU A 11 -3.67 -14.84 -12.29
C GLU A 11 -3.94 -16.27 -11.81
N ASN A 12 -2.90 -16.97 -11.34
CA ASN A 12 -3.06 -18.30 -10.77
C ASN A 12 -3.86 -18.28 -9.46
N TRP A 13 -3.74 -17.22 -8.65
CA TRP A 13 -4.55 -17.06 -7.43
C TRP A 13 -6.00 -16.69 -7.76
N TYR A 14 -6.19 -15.76 -8.69
CA TYR A 14 -7.50 -15.32 -9.18
C TYR A 14 -8.38 -16.49 -9.64
N LYS A 15 -7.79 -17.46 -10.36
CA LYS A 15 -8.48 -18.67 -10.86
C LYS A 15 -8.84 -19.69 -9.77
N LYS A 16 -8.24 -19.61 -8.58
CA LYS A 16 -8.39 -20.62 -7.52
C LYS A 16 -9.44 -20.26 -6.47
N VAL A 17 -10.00 -19.06 -6.53
CA VAL A 17 -10.95 -18.56 -5.54
C VAL A 17 -12.31 -18.25 -6.18
N PRO A 18 -13.42 -18.30 -5.42
CA PRO A 18 -14.73 -17.89 -5.90
C PRO A 18 -14.74 -16.46 -6.46
N ASP A 19 -15.77 -16.11 -7.22
CA ASP A 19 -15.85 -14.81 -7.89
C ASP A 19 -16.05 -13.63 -6.95
N ASN A 20 -16.69 -13.85 -5.80
CA ASN A 20 -16.90 -12.86 -4.76
C ASN A 20 -15.74 -12.74 -3.76
N PHE A 21 -14.62 -13.44 -3.98
CA PHE A 21 -13.46 -13.37 -3.11
C PHE A 21 -12.59 -12.14 -3.44
N LEU A 22 -12.17 -11.39 -2.44
CA LEU A 22 -11.25 -10.26 -2.59
C LEU A 22 -9.89 -10.56 -1.93
N PHE A 23 -8.82 -10.21 -2.61
CA PHE A 23 -7.46 -10.26 -2.07
C PHE A 23 -7.02 -8.89 -1.56
N SER A 24 -6.45 -8.84 -0.36
CA SER A 24 -5.59 -7.73 0.04
C SER A 24 -4.14 -8.03 -0.35
N VAL A 25 -3.45 -7.10 -0.99
CA VAL A 25 -2.05 -7.29 -1.41
C VAL A 25 -1.11 -6.42 -0.59
N LYS A 26 -0.14 -7.04 0.08
CA LYS A 26 0.90 -6.31 0.81
C LYS A 26 2.04 -5.88 -0.13
N ALA A 27 2.29 -4.58 -0.17
CA ALA A 27 3.35 -3.97 -0.96
C ALA A 27 4.73 -4.62 -0.67
N PRO A 28 5.62 -4.70 -1.68
CA PRO A 28 6.99 -5.18 -1.49
C PRO A 28 7.75 -4.37 -0.42
N LYS A 29 8.67 -5.05 0.28
CA LYS A 29 9.56 -4.41 1.26
C LYS A 29 10.43 -3.31 0.63
N GLU A 30 10.72 -3.42 -0.67
CA GLU A 30 11.49 -2.44 -1.42
C GLU A 30 10.84 -1.05 -1.33
N ILE A 31 9.52 -0.98 -1.49
CA ILE A 31 8.75 0.27 -1.42
C ILE A 31 8.67 0.78 0.01
N THR A 32 8.34 -0.10 0.96
CA THR A 32 7.93 0.29 2.33
C THR A 32 9.07 0.38 3.33
N HIS A 33 10.11 -0.44 3.19
CA HIS A 33 11.19 -0.56 4.18
C HIS A 33 12.52 -0.01 3.67
N ILE A 34 12.80 -0.14 2.37
CA ILE A 34 14.07 0.27 1.77
C ILE A 34 13.95 1.70 1.22
N LYS A 35 13.14 1.90 0.18
CA LYS A 35 12.93 3.21 -0.45
C LYS A 35 12.05 4.15 0.37
N LYS A 36 11.08 3.61 1.14
CA LYS A 36 10.16 4.37 1.99
C LYS A 36 9.52 5.56 1.25
N PHE A 37 9.00 5.27 0.05
CA PHE A 37 8.41 6.23 -0.88
C PHE A 37 9.38 7.20 -1.58
N SER A 38 10.70 7.12 -1.36
CA SER A 38 11.69 7.90 -2.12
C SER A 38 12.00 7.24 -3.47
N ASP A 39 11.90 8.04 -4.55
CA ASP A 39 12.29 7.65 -5.92
C ASP A 39 11.73 6.27 -6.32
N CYS A 40 10.43 6.09 -6.14
CA CYS A 40 9.75 4.81 -6.29
C CYS A 40 8.53 4.87 -7.23
N GLU A 41 8.38 5.94 -7.99
CA GLU A 41 7.26 6.20 -8.90
C GLU A 41 7.09 5.07 -9.91
N THR A 42 8.18 4.71 -10.61
CA THR A 42 8.17 3.57 -11.56
C THR A 42 7.86 2.26 -10.85
N LEU A 43 8.48 2.03 -9.68
CA LEU A 43 8.30 0.79 -8.92
C LEU A 43 6.86 0.63 -8.42
N LEU A 44 6.22 1.72 -8.01
CA LEU A 44 4.81 1.77 -7.62
C LEU A 44 3.91 1.55 -8.82
N SER A 45 4.15 2.25 -9.93
CA SER A 45 3.38 2.10 -11.17
C SER A 45 3.40 0.66 -11.68
N ASP A 46 4.57 0.03 -11.72
CA ASP A 46 4.73 -1.37 -12.09
C ASP A 46 3.99 -2.29 -11.12
N PHE A 47 4.09 -2.03 -9.82
CA PHE A 47 3.42 -2.82 -8.79
C PHE A 47 1.89 -2.73 -8.91
N TYR A 48 1.34 -1.53 -9.09
CA TYR A 48 -0.08 -1.32 -9.31
C TYR A 48 -0.57 -2.01 -10.57
N THR A 49 0.16 -1.86 -11.68
CA THR A 49 -0.17 -2.52 -12.96
C THR A 49 -0.24 -4.03 -12.82
N ILE A 50 0.71 -4.64 -12.09
CA ILE A 50 0.73 -6.08 -11.85
C ILE A 50 -0.45 -6.52 -10.99
N CYS A 51 -0.79 -5.76 -9.94
CA CYS A 51 -1.94 -6.05 -9.08
C CYS A 51 -3.24 -5.97 -9.86
N GLU A 52 -3.46 -4.89 -10.61
CA GLU A 52 -4.66 -4.67 -11.41
C GLU A 52 -4.83 -5.77 -12.47
N THR A 53 -3.78 -6.04 -13.24
CA THR A 53 -3.83 -7.03 -14.32
C THR A 53 -4.06 -8.44 -13.78
N GLY A 54 -3.37 -8.81 -12.70
CA GLY A 54 -3.37 -10.18 -12.19
C GLY A 54 -4.58 -10.54 -11.33
N LEU A 55 -5.18 -9.58 -10.63
CA LEU A 55 -6.30 -9.82 -9.71
C LEU A 55 -7.63 -9.19 -10.18
N GLN A 56 -7.60 -8.21 -11.08
CA GLN A 56 -8.79 -7.64 -11.71
C GLN A 56 -9.84 -7.22 -10.67
N HIS A 57 -11.10 -7.61 -10.86
CA HIS A 57 -12.19 -7.30 -9.93
C HIS A 57 -12.04 -7.97 -8.54
N LYS A 58 -11.13 -8.94 -8.39
CA LYS A 58 -10.80 -9.57 -7.10
C LYS A 58 -9.69 -8.84 -6.35
N LEU A 59 -9.17 -7.73 -6.88
CA LEU A 59 -8.25 -6.85 -6.18
C LEU A 59 -9.01 -6.00 -5.15
N GLY A 60 -8.75 -6.27 -3.88
CA GLY A 60 -9.19 -5.44 -2.76
C GLY A 60 -8.11 -4.43 -2.37
N PRO A 61 -7.93 -4.17 -1.05
CA PRO A 61 -7.01 -3.15 -0.58
C PRO A 61 -5.53 -3.51 -0.79
N ILE A 62 -4.72 -2.50 -1.08
CA ILE A 62 -3.27 -2.62 -1.13
C ILE A 62 -2.68 -2.07 0.18
N LEU A 63 -2.02 -2.95 0.93
CA LEU A 63 -1.45 -2.65 2.24
C LEU A 63 0.02 -2.20 2.13
N PHE A 64 0.28 -0.97 2.55
CA PHE A 64 1.59 -0.38 2.75
C PHE A 64 1.91 -0.32 4.24
N GLN A 65 2.59 -1.34 4.73
CA GLN A 65 3.01 -1.40 6.13
C GLN A 65 4.43 -0.85 6.29
N LEU A 66 4.58 0.20 7.10
CA LEU A 66 5.85 0.86 7.35
C LEU A 66 6.56 0.32 8.60
N PRO A 67 7.91 0.32 8.63
CA PRO A 67 8.66 -0.18 9.78
C PRO A 67 8.53 0.75 11.00
N PRO A 68 8.73 0.25 12.23
CA PRO A 68 8.65 1.05 13.46
C PRO A 68 9.72 2.15 13.54
N SER A 69 10.82 2.02 12.81
CA SER A 69 11.87 3.04 12.69
C SER A 69 11.50 4.22 11.78
N TYR A 70 10.34 4.17 11.11
CA TYR A 70 9.86 5.27 10.29
C TYR A 70 9.00 6.21 11.13
N ASP A 71 9.64 7.22 11.70
CA ASP A 71 9.04 8.31 12.47
C ASP A 71 8.32 9.33 11.56
N PHE A 72 7.32 10.00 12.12
CA PHE A 72 6.57 11.05 11.44
C PHE A 72 7.44 12.26 11.13
N SER A 73 7.34 12.74 9.90
CA SER A 73 7.64 14.12 9.53
C SER A 73 6.66 14.57 8.46
N GLU A 74 6.44 15.88 8.35
CA GLU A 74 5.54 16.43 7.34
C GLU A 74 5.97 16.04 5.93
N GLU A 75 7.27 16.12 5.64
CA GLU A 75 7.84 15.74 4.37
C GLU A 75 7.51 14.28 3.99
N LYS A 76 7.64 13.35 4.94
CA LYS A 76 7.30 11.94 4.72
C LYS A 76 5.82 11.74 4.42
N LEU A 77 4.94 12.45 5.14
CA LEU A 77 3.49 12.42 4.87
C LEU A 77 3.18 12.93 3.46
N GLN A 78 3.79 14.05 3.06
CA GLN A 78 3.64 14.63 1.73
C GLN A 78 4.15 13.69 0.63
N ASN A 79 5.28 13.01 0.86
CA ASN A 79 5.80 12.03 -0.09
C ASN A 79 4.84 10.85 -0.25
N ILE A 80 4.32 10.31 0.85
CA ILE A 80 3.33 9.23 0.82
C ILE A 80 2.11 9.59 -0.04
N ILE A 81 1.47 10.74 0.22
CA ILE A 81 0.23 11.09 -0.49
C ILE A 81 0.47 11.40 -1.97
N LYS A 82 1.66 11.91 -2.32
CA LYS A 82 2.05 12.16 -3.72
C LYS A 82 2.36 10.87 -4.48
N SER A 83 2.90 9.86 -3.81
CA SER A 83 3.30 8.60 -4.45
C SER A 83 2.14 7.65 -4.72
N LEU A 84 1.06 7.69 -3.94
CA LEU A 84 0.00 6.70 -4.01
C LEU A 84 -1.09 7.07 -5.03
N ASP A 85 -1.40 6.15 -5.95
CA ASP A 85 -2.48 6.33 -6.92
C ASP A 85 -3.86 6.09 -6.27
N THR A 86 -4.65 7.16 -6.20
CA THR A 86 -6.00 7.16 -5.60
C THR A 86 -7.05 6.36 -6.37
N LYS A 87 -6.73 5.85 -7.57
CA LYS A 87 -7.54 4.85 -8.26
C LYS A 87 -7.65 3.54 -7.46
N PHE A 88 -6.63 3.24 -6.66
CA PHE A 88 -6.55 2.02 -5.85
C PHE A 88 -7.00 2.27 -4.41
N MET A 89 -7.57 1.24 -3.78
CA MET A 89 -7.87 1.26 -2.35
C MET A 89 -6.58 1.07 -1.55
N ASN A 90 -5.88 2.18 -1.27
CA ASN A 90 -4.62 2.16 -0.54
C ASN A 90 -4.86 2.19 0.98
N VAL A 91 -4.18 1.31 1.68
CA VAL A 91 -4.22 1.19 3.14
C VAL A 91 -2.79 1.33 3.67
N ILE A 92 -2.57 2.23 4.62
CA ILE A 92 -1.25 2.39 5.26
C ILE A 92 -1.32 1.96 6.72
N GLU A 93 -0.36 1.15 7.13
CA GLU A 93 -0.18 0.72 8.52
C GLU A 93 1.12 1.34 9.07
N PHE A 94 0.99 2.26 10.02
CA PHE A 94 2.14 2.88 10.71
C PHE A 94 2.44 2.16 12.02
N ARG A 95 3.67 1.65 12.15
CA ARG A 95 4.16 0.99 13.38
C ARG A 95 4.83 1.93 14.39
N ASN A 96 4.93 3.22 14.07
CA ASN A 96 5.49 4.23 14.96
C ASN A 96 4.38 5.17 15.44
N LYS A 97 4.26 5.34 16.76
CA LYS A 97 3.21 6.15 17.41
C LYS A 97 3.23 7.63 17.02
N SER A 98 4.35 8.16 16.52
CA SER A 98 4.43 9.56 16.08
C SER A 98 3.49 9.90 14.91
N TRP A 99 3.06 8.90 14.14
CA TRP A 99 2.06 9.04 13.07
C TRP A 99 0.62 9.11 13.56
N TRP A 100 0.36 8.80 14.84
CA TRP A 100 -0.99 8.66 15.38
C TRP A 100 -1.47 10.03 15.89
N ASN A 101 -1.70 10.93 14.95
CA ASN A 101 -2.13 12.29 15.22
C ASN A 101 -3.20 12.75 14.21
N GLN A 102 -3.99 13.75 14.62
CA GLN A 102 -5.13 14.24 13.84
C GLN A 102 -4.76 14.70 12.44
N GLN A 103 -3.63 15.39 12.30
CA GLN A 103 -3.17 15.89 11.01
C GLN A 103 -2.93 14.75 10.01
N VAL A 104 -2.32 13.65 10.44
CA VAL A 104 -2.11 12.48 9.59
C VAL A 104 -3.44 11.87 9.19
N TRP A 105 -4.38 11.68 10.12
CA TRP A 105 -5.70 11.12 9.81
C TRP A 105 -6.45 11.98 8.79
N ASP A 106 -6.53 13.30 9.00
CA ASP A 106 -7.23 14.21 8.12
C ASP A 106 -6.60 14.23 6.72
N THR A 107 -5.27 14.29 6.65
CA THR A 107 -4.53 14.31 5.39
C THR A 107 -4.76 13.04 4.58
N LEU A 108 -4.70 11.87 5.22
CA LEU A 108 -4.93 10.60 4.52
C LEU A 108 -6.39 10.47 4.04
N ALA A 109 -7.35 10.88 4.88
CA ALA A 109 -8.77 10.87 4.51
C ALA A 109 -9.07 11.77 3.30
N GLN A 110 -8.51 12.98 3.27
CA GLN A 110 -8.63 13.91 2.13
C GLN A 110 -8.05 13.32 0.84
N ASN A 111 -7.02 12.48 0.94
CA ASN A 111 -6.36 11.83 -0.18
C ASN A 111 -6.88 10.41 -0.47
N LYS A 112 -8.02 10.01 0.10
CA LYS A 112 -8.64 8.67 -0.08
C LYS A 112 -7.73 7.50 0.31
N ILE A 113 -6.84 7.72 1.28
CA ILE A 113 -5.95 6.69 1.83
C ILE A 113 -6.49 6.26 3.19
N THR A 114 -6.62 4.96 3.38
CA THR A 114 -7.12 4.39 4.65
C THR A 114 -5.98 4.21 5.64
N PHE A 115 -6.12 4.74 6.84
CA PHE A 115 -5.22 4.44 7.96
C PHE A 115 -5.63 3.12 8.61
N CYS A 116 -4.71 2.15 8.67
CA CYS A 116 -4.88 0.89 9.40
C CYS A 116 -4.21 1.00 10.77
N SER A 117 -5.01 0.95 11.83
CA SER A 117 -4.52 0.82 13.20
C SER A 117 -4.30 -0.65 13.55
N VAL A 118 -3.17 -0.96 14.17
CA VAL A 118 -3.01 -2.19 14.96
C VAL A 118 -3.47 -1.90 16.38
N SER A 119 -4.46 -2.66 16.88
CA SER A 119 -4.84 -2.59 18.29
C SER A 119 -3.63 -2.94 19.15
N TYR A 120 -3.28 -2.04 20.07
CA TYR A 120 -2.36 -2.30 21.18
C TYR A 120 -3.16 -2.67 22.43
#